data_AF-A0A382QF85-F1
#
_entry.id   AF-A0A382QF85-F1
#
_cell.length_a   1.000
_cell.length_b   1.000
_cell.length_c   1.000
_cell.angle_alpha   90.00
_cell.angle_beta   90.00
_cell.angle_gamma   90.00
#
_symmetry.space_group_name_H-M   'P 1'
#
loop_
_entity.id
_entity.type
_entity.pdbx_description
1 polymer ?
#
loop_
_entity_poly.entity_id
_entity_poly.type
_entity_poly.pdbx_seq_one_letter_code
_entity_poly.pdbx_strand_id
1 'polypeptide(L)'
;VFKGITDSIIEWAGEWGLLGLAVVSASEAALQPAPPDLLVIPMVLGADSSLDILAIVLVATISSVVGAVGGYGIGVYAGRPILERFASDATVARLDV
;
A
#
# COMPACT_ATOMS: atom_id res chain seq x y z
N VAL A 1 -2.54 -14.75 13.82
CA VAL A 1 -3.56 -14.23 12.87
C VAL A 1 -2.93 -13.30 11.87
N PHE A 2 -2.42 -12.13 12.27
CA PHE A 2 -1.77 -11.15 11.36
C PHE A 2 -0.69 -11.75 10.46
N LYS A 3 0.27 -12.48 11.03
CA LYS A 3 1.33 -13.15 10.26
C LYS A 3 0.78 -14.07 9.16
N GLY A 4 -0.26 -14.86 9.45
CA GLY A 4 -0.85 -15.75 8.45
C GLY A 4 -1.52 -15.00 7.30
N ILE A 5 -2.14 -13.84 7.57
CA ILE A 5 -2.74 -13.00 6.52
C ILE A 5 -1.65 -12.38 5.65
N THR A 6 -0.59 -11.87 6.28
CA THR A 6 0.58 -11.31 5.58
C THR A 6 1.27 -12.36 4.72
N ASP A 7 1.51 -13.56 5.26
CA ASP A 7 2.14 -14.66 4.53
C ASP A 7 1.28 -15.06 3.31
N SER A 8 -0.05 -15.14 3.45
CA SER A 8 -0.96 -15.41 2.31
C SER A 8 -0.95 -14.30 1.25
N ILE A 9 -0.87 -13.03 1.65
CA ILE A 9 -0.77 -11.90 0.70
C ILE A 9 0.55 -11.96 -0.05
N ILE A 10 1.65 -12.30 0.62
CA ILE A 10 2.99 -12.39 0.02
C ILE A 10 3.09 -13.59 -0.92
N GLU A 11 2.57 -14.75 -0.53
CA GLU A 11 2.53 -15.94 -1.38
C GLU A 11 1.73 -15.66 -2.65
N TRP A 12 0.53 -15.09 -2.52
CA TRP A 12 -0.26 -14.66 -3.66
C TRP A 12 0.50 -13.63 -4.50
N ALA A 13 0.98 -12.53 -3.93
CA ALA A 13 1.64 -11.48 -4.69
C ALA A 13 2.95 -11.94 -5.36
N GLY A 14 3.67 -12.89 -4.75
CA GLY A 14 4.86 -13.52 -5.31
C GLY A 14 4.59 -14.27 -6.61
N GLU A 15 3.42 -14.91 -6.77
CA GLU A 15 3.02 -15.59 -8.01
C GLU A 15 2.84 -14.62 -9.20
N TRP A 16 2.49 -13.35 -8.92
CA TRP A 16 2.23 -12.33 -9.94
C TRP A 16 3.45 -11.44 -10.23
N GLY A 17 4.56 -11.63 -9.52
CA GLY A 17 5.80 -10.87 -9.70
C GLY A 17 5.59 -9.37 -9.59
N LEU A 18 5.96 -8.61 -10.65
CA LEU A 18 5.87 -7.14 -10.67
C LEU A 18 4.45 -6.62 -10.45
N LEU A 19 3.42 -7.34 -10.93
CA LEU A 19 2.03 -6.93 -10.74
C LEU A 19 1.59 -7.12 -9.28
N GLY A 20 2.00 -8.22 -8.65
CA GLY A 20 1.75 -8.44 -7.23
C GLY A 20 2.45 -7.39 -6.37
N LEU A 21 3.70 -7.07 -6.71
CA LEU A 21 4.45 -5.99 -6.05
C LEU A 21 3.75 -4.63 -6.20
N ALA A 22 3.26 -4.29 -7.39
CA ALA A 22 2.51 -3.05 -7.60
C ALA A 22 1.26 -3.00 -6.71
N VAL A 23 0.43 -4.05 -6.74
CA VAL A 23 -0.80 -4.10 -5.94
C VAL A 23 -0.52 -3.97 -4.44
N VAL A 24 0.48 -4.70 -3.94
CA VAL A 24 0.85 -4.66 -2.51
C VAL A 24 1.42 -3.29 -2.14
N SER A 25 2.30 -2.71 -2.97
CA SER A 25 2.89 -1.39 -2.72
C SER A 25 1.85 -0.26 -2.76
N ALA A 26 0.91 -0.29 -3.70
CA ALA A 26 -0.20 0.68 -3.75
C ALA A 26 -1.14 0.52 -2.55
N SER A 27 -1.47 -0.72 -2.19
CA SER A 27 -2.38 -1.00 -1.07
C SER A 27 -1.78 -0.63 0.28
N GLU A 28 -0.47 -0.85 0.45
CA GLU A 28 0.27 -0.41 1.63
C GLU A 28 0.19 1.11 1.77
N ALA A 29 0.52 1.85 0.71
CA ALA A 29 0.49 3.31 0.71
C ALA A 29 -0.92 3.89 0.97
N ALA A 30 -1.98 3.15 0.65
CA ALA A 30 -3.35 3.61 0.82
C ALA A 30 -3.95 3.28 2.20
N LEU A 31 -3.85 2.03 2.67
CA LEU A 31 -4.67 1.51 3.80
C LEU A 31 -3.92 0.52 4.72
N GLN A 32 -2.69 0.17 4.36
CA GLN A 32 -1.68 -0.62 5.09
C GLN A 32 -2.05 -2.01 5.66
N PRO A 33 -2.06 -3.07 4.81
CA PRO A 33 -2.17 -4.46 5.26
C PRO A 33 -0.84 -5.25 5.41
N ALA A 34 0.15 -5.08 4.52
CA ALA A 34 1.44 -5.81 4.58
C ALA A 34 2.59 -5.00 3.95
N PRO A 35 3.82 -5.04 4.51
CA PRO A 35 4.96 -4.31 3.97
C PRO A 35 5.41 -4.90 2.60
N PRO A 36 5.56 -4.10 1.54
CA PRO A 36 6.03 -4.54 0.23
C PRO A 36 7.49 -4.96 0.25
N ASP A 37 8.26 -4.57 1.27
CA ASP A 37 9.67 -4.98 1.45
C ASP A 37 9.83 -6.51 1.44
N LEU A 38 8.84 -7.23 1.96
CA LEU A 38 8.82 -8.69 1.99
C LEU A 38 8.74 -9.31 0.59
N LEU A 39 8.29 -8.55 -0.41
CA LEU A 39 8.29 -8.92 -1.84
C LEU A 39 9.48 -8.33 -2.58
N VAL A 40 9.86 -7.08 -2.31
CA VAL A 40 10.97 -6.41 -3.01
C VAL A 40 12.29 -7.15 -2.78
N ILE A 41 12.60 -7.54 -1.53
CA ILE A 41 13.86 -8.20 -1.19
C ILE A 41 14.06 -9.51 -1.97
N PRO A 42 13.14 -10.50 -1.93
CA PRO A 42 13.33 -11.74 -2.69
C PRO A 42 13.35 -11.52 -4.20
N MET A 43 12.58 -10.56 -4.73
CA MET A 43 12.59 -10.26 -6.16
C MET A 43 13.92 -9.65 -6.64
N VAL A 44 14.50 -8.75 -5.84
CA VAL A 44 15.82 -8.17 -6.14
C VAL A 44 16.93 -9.22 -6.02
N LEU A 45 16.85 -10.11 -5.03
CA LEU A 45 17.81 -11.21 -4.87
C LEU A 45 17.73 -12.24 -6.01
N GLY A 46 16.55 -12.41 -6.61
CA GLY A 46 16.33 -13.28 -7.77
C GLY A 46 16.52 -12.61 -9.13
N ALA A 47 16.93 -11.33 -9.17
CA ALA A 47 17.11 -10.60 -10.40
C ALA A 47 18.45 -10.96 -11.08
N ASP A 48 18.39 -11.30 -12.38
CA ASP A 48 19.56 -11.67 -13.17
C ASP A 48 20.35 -10.45 -13.68
N SER A 49 19.76 -9.26 -13.66
CA SER A 49 20.39 -8.04 -14.17
C SER A 49 20.05 -6.77 -13.37
N SER A 50 20.91 -5.75 -13.47
CA SER A 50 20.65 -4.44 -12.88
C SER A 50 19.41 -3.75 -13.48
N LEU A 51 19.02 -4.11 -14.71
CA LEU A 51 17.81 -3.58 -15.34
C LEU A 51 16.54 -4.13 -14.68
N ASP A 52 16.56 -5.41 -14.27
CA ASP A 52 15.43 -6.04 -13.58
C ASP A 52 15.25 -5.43 -12.18
N ILE A 53 16.35 -5.19 -11.46
CA ILE A 53 16.33 -4.48 -10.17
C ILE A 53 15.71 -3.08 -10.34
N LEU A 54 16.13 -2.35 -11.38
CA LEU A 54 15.60 -1.02 -11.66
C LEU A 54 14.10 -1.08 -11.97
N ALA A 55 13.64 -2.07 -12.74
CA ALA A 55 12.22 -2.28 -13.02
C ALA A 55 11.41 -2.55 -11.74
N ILE A 56 11.90 -3.43 -10.86
CA ILE A 56 11.25 -3.75 -9.57
C ILE A 56 11.09 -2.48 -8.72
N VAL A 57 12.16 -1.70 -8.54
CA VAL A 57 12.15 -0.49 -7.72
C VAL A 57 11.25 0.59 -8.33
N LEU A 58 11.28 0.74 -9.66
CA LEU A 58 10.48 1.75 -10.36
C LEU A 58 8.98 1.42 -10.28
N VAL A 59 8.61 0.14 -10.45
CA VAL A 59 7.24 -0.33 -10.28
C VAL A 59 6.75 -0.09 -8.86
N ALA A 60 7.53 -0.48 -7.84
CA ALA A 60 7.19 -0.23 -6.45
C ALA A 60 6.99 1.26 -6.17
N THR A 61 7.91 2.10 -6.64
CA THR A 61 7.86 3.56 -6.40
C THR A 61 6.64 4.20 -7.05
N ILE A 62 6.40 3.93 -8.35
CA ILE A 62 5.26 4.51 -9.07
C ILE A 62 3.95 4.02 -8.46
N SER A 63 3.86 2.72 -8.15
CA SER A 63 2.65 2.15 -7.60
C SER A 63 2.35 2.67 -6.19
N SER A 64 3.38 2.86 -5.36
CA SER A 64 3.25 3.53 -4.06
C SER A 64 2.68 4.94 -4.20
N VAL A 65 3.21 5.77 -5.11
CA VAL A 65 2.70 7.12 -5.34
C VAL A 65 1.23 7.09 -5.80
N VAL A 66 0.88 6.20 -6.72
CA VAL A 66 -0.51 6.03 -7.18
C VAL A 66 -1.41 5.60 -6.03
N GLY A 67 -0.96 4.66 -5.20
CA GLY A 67 -1.67 4.21 -4.00
C GLY A 67 -1.89 5.34 -3.00
N ALA A 68 -0.86 6.16 -2.74
CA ALA A 68 -0.95 7.31 -1.85
C ALA A 68 -1.93 8.37 -2.37
N VAL A 69 -1.92 8.67 -3.67
CA VAL A 69 -2.88 9.61 -4.29
C VAL A 69 -4.30 9.05 -4.21
N GLY A 70 -4.49 7.76 -4.48
CA GLY A 70 -5.79 7.09 -4.33
C GLY A 70 -6.29 7.10 -2.89
N GLY A 71 -5.42 6.77 -1.93
CA GLY A 71 -5.70 6.81 -0.49
C GLY A 71 -6.04 8.21 0.00
N TYR A 72 -5.33 9.24 -0.48
CA TYR A 72 -5.67 10.63 -0.20
C TYR A 72 -7.06 10.99 -0.73
N GLY A 73 -7.39 10.57 -1.96
CA GLY A 73 -8.73 10.74 -2.52
C GLY A 73 -9.80 10.12 -1.64
N ILE A 74 -9.62 8.86 -1.21
CA ILE A 74 -10.52 8.19 -0.28
C ILE A 74 -10.64 9.00 1.03
N GLY A 75 -9.53 9.49 1.57
CA GLY A 75 -9.52 10.33 2.77
C GLY A 75 -10.32 11.62 2.63
N VAL A 76 -10.22 12.31 1.49
CA VAL A 76 -10.98 13.53 1.21
C VAL A 76 -12.48 13.27 1.13
N TYR A 77 -12.91 12.20 0.44
CA TYR A 77 -14.33 11.91 0.24
C TYR A 77 -14.98 11.19 1.42
N ALA A 78 -14.26 10.26 2.06
CA ALA A 78 -14.80 9.40 3.10
C ALA A 78 -14.41 9.85 4.52
N GLY A 79 -13.37 10.69 4.68
CA GLY A 79 -12.85 11.07 6.00
C GLY A 79 -13.87 11.78 6.87
N ARG A 80 -14.40 12.93 6.42
CA ARG A 80 -15.39 13.71 7.17
C ARG A 80 -16.70 12.96 7.46
N PRO A 81 -17.37 12.29 6.50
CA PRO A 81 -18.61 11.56 6.78
C PRO A 81 -18.42 10.34 7.69
N ILE A 82 -17.24 9.69 7.67
CA ILE A 82 -16.92 8.64 8.64
C ILE A 82 -16.70 9.25 10.03
N LEU A 83 -15.94 10.34 10.12
CA LEU A 83 -15.66 11.01 11.39
C LEU A 83 -16.93 11.52 12.07
N GLU A 84 -17.84 12.17 11.34
CA GLU A 84 -19.13 12.63 11.87
C GLU A 84 -20.02 11.49 12.38
N ARG A 85 -19.80 10.26 11.89
CA ARG A 85 -20.58 9.08 12.30
C ARG A 85 -20.04 8.40 13.57
N PHE A 86 -18.75 8.55 13.85
CA PHE A 86 -18.07 7.85 14.94
C PHE A 86 -17.47 8.77 16.02
N ALA A 87 -17.28 10.06 15.73
CA ALA A 87 -16.72 11.04 16.64
C ALA A 87 -17.76 12.10 17.03
N SER A 88 -17.55 12.74 18.20
CA SER A 88 -18.43 13.83 18.66
C SER A 88 -18.19 15.13 17.89
N ASP A 89 -19.22 15.95 17.73
CA ASP A 89 -19.16 17.25 17.03
C ASP A 89 -18.04 18.16 17.57
N ALA A 90 -17.79 18.12 18.88
CA ALA A 90 -16.72 18.88 19.52
C ALA A 90 -15.30 18.44 19.09
N THR A 91 -15.12 17.17 18.70
CA THR A 91 -13.86 16.65 18.16
C THR A 91 -13.71 16.99 16.67
N VAL A 92 -14.81 16.91 15.91
CA VAL A 92 -14.80 17.25 14.47
C VAL A 92 -14.54 18.75 14.29
N ALA A 93 -15.14 19.61 15.11
CA ALA A 93 -14.95 21.06 15.07
C ALA A 93 -13.48 21.50 15.27
N ARG A 94 -12.63 20.66 15.87
CA ARG A 94 -11.19 20.96 16.01
C ARG A 94 -10.41 20.85 14.71
N LEU A 95 -10.97 20.20 13.69
CA LEU A 95 -10.34 20.05 12.38
C LEU A 95 -10.56 21.29 11.49
N ASP A 96 -11.55 22.13 11.85
CA ASP A 96 -11.93 23.34 11.11
C ASP A 96 -11.32 24.62 11.72
N VAL A 97 -10.39 24.49 12.69
CA VAL A 97 -9.74 25.59 13.44
C VAL A 97 -8.46 26.05 12.76
#